data_AF-A0A9W9YYP0-F1
#
_entry.id   AF-A0A9W9YYP0-F1
#
_cell.length_a   1.000
_cell.length_b   1.000
_cell.length_c   1.000
_cell.angle_alpha   90.00
_cell.angle_beta   90.00
_cell.angle_gamma   90.00
#
_symmetry.space_group_name_H-M   'P 1'
#
loop_
_entity.id
_entity.type
_entity.pdbx_description
1 polymer ?
#
loop_
_entity_poly.entity_id
_entity_poly.type
_entity_poly.pdbx_seq_one_letter_code
_entity_poly.pdbx_strand_id
1 'polypeptide(L)'
;MGETRLFSSLLLVFTWFSLLQSSTNAATKPCPGKYCGRILDENGKIGDCGACPRGYGTNGTVCVECSSSPDLYDWLYLGFMAFLSLIFHWFFIDFFAKRERKTIFVLGLSAFVESVLAAIFSLLASKPQGMLTLTSCKSQWIADWYTIFFNPKPDYVNTLHCTQEAVYPLYTIVLLYFALSVGLLFLFRPIISHQFCDGQGRASIYAALYFLPSLAVVHALLGGLIYYSYPYATLVISVLSTATVLAKNKITHIRQLVRSKRHVVIIMTHWLAHAYGILAVTQLRNPPVHGPMFTLVLAPVLFFLITHSFTEPNKFKT
;
A
#
# COMPACT_ATOMS: atom_id res chain seq x y z
N MET A 1 -45.36 63.13 -9.70
CA MET A 1 -44.47 62.69 -8.60
C MET A 1 -44.59 61.19 -8.26
N GLY A 2 -45.20 60.36 -9.12
CA GLY A 2 -45.47 58.94 -8.86
C GLY A 2 -44.64 57.92 -9.66
N GLU A 3 -44.07 58.30 -10.81
CA GLU A 3 -43.32 57.35 -11.67
C GLU A 3 -41.91 57.03 -11.17
N THR A 4 -41.26 57.94 -10.46
CA THR A 4 -39.90 57.75 -9.95
C THR A 4 -39.80 56.73 -8.80
N ARG A 5 -40.89 56.45 -8.08
CA ARG A 5 -40.91 55.45 -6.99
C ARG A 5 -41.06 54.02 -7.50
N LEU A 6 -41.74 53.81 -8.63
CA LEU A 6 -41.94 52.49 -9.23
C LEU A 6 -40.62 51.93 -9.82
N PHE A 7 -39.81 52.80 -10.44
CA PHE A 7 -38.52 52.41 -11.01
C PHE A 7 -37.51 51.98 -9.95
N SER A 8 -37.46 52.66 -8.81
CA SER A 8 -36.56 52.33 -7.69
C SER A 8 -36.92 51.00 -7.03
N SER A 9 -38.21 50.67 -6.93
CA SER A 9 -38.68 49.40 -6.36
C SER A 9 -38.41 48.21 -7.29
N LEU A 10 -38.52 48.38 -8.60
CA LEU A 10 -38.20 47.35 -9.60
C LEU A 10 -36.70 47.02 -9.64
N LEU A 11 -35.83 48.03 -9.51
CA LEU A 11 -34.37 47.85 -9.43
C LEU A 11 -33.93 47.10 -8.15
N LEU A 12 -34.61 47.34 -7.03
CA LEU A 12 -34.35 46.61 -5.77
C LEU A 12 -34.81 45.15 -5.83
N VAL A 13 -35.91 44.87 -6.53
CA VAL A 13 -36.39 43.48 -6.73
C VAL A 13 -35.47 42.72 -7.70
N PHE A 14 -35.01 43.36 -8.78
CA PHE A 14 -34.06 42.74 -9.72
C PHE A 14 -32.70 42.44 -9.11
N THR A 15 -32.19 43.33 -8.26
CA THR A 15 -30.91 43.11 -7.55
C THR A 15 -31.03 42.00 -6.51
N TRP A 16 -32.15 41.91 -5.79
CA TRP A 16 -32.44 40.78 -4.89
C TRP A 16 -32.58 39.44 -5.61
N PHE A 17 -33.28 39.39 -6.75
CA PHE A 17 -33.40 38.18 -7.55
C PHE A 17 -32.04 37.72 -8.10
N SER A 18 -31.19 38.66 -8.51
CA SER A 18 -29.83 38.37 -9.02
C SER A 18 -28.90 37.83 -7.93
N LEU A 19 -29.01 38.33 -6.69
CA LEU A 19 -28.25 37.85 -5.53
C LEU A 19 -28.70 36.45 -5.07
N LEU A 20 -30.01 36.18 -5.08
CA LEU A 20 -30.57 34.85 -4.79
C LEU A 20 -30.19 33.81 -5.86
N GLN A 21 -30.17 34.20 -7.13
CA GLN A 21 -29.75 33.32 -8.23
C GLN A 21 -28.24 33.06 -8.25
N SER A 22 -27.41 33.99 -7.74
CA SER A 22 -25.96 33.79 -7.61
C SER A 22 -25.61 32.74 -6.55
N SER A 23 -26.36 32.70 -5.45
CA SER A 23 -26.12 31.76 -4.35
C SER A 23 -26.52 30.31 -4.69
N THR A 24 -27.56 30.11 -5.51
CA THR A 24 -28.02 28.77 -5.92
C THR A 24 -27.21 28.20 -7.09
N ASN A 25 -26.68 29.04 -7.98
CA ASN A 25 -25.82 28.63 -9.11
C ASN A 25 -24.37 28.32 -8.71
N ALA A 26 -23.89 28.81 -7.57
CA ALA A 26 -22.54 28.47 -7.06
C ALA A 26 -22.46 27.02 -6.55
N ALA A 27 -23.57 26.48 -6.05
CA ALA A 27 -23.67 25.11 -5.53
C ALA A 27 -23.55 24.02 -6.60
N THR A 28 -23.85 24.35 -7.86
CA THR A 28 -23.93 23.41 -8.98
C THR A 28 -22.71 23.45 -9.91
N LYS A 29 -21.83 24.45 -9.79
CA LYS A 29 -20.64 24.54 -10.65
C LYS A 29 -19.52 23.62 -10.15
N PRO A 30 -18.95 22.76 -11.00
CA PRO A 30 -17.80 21.95 -10.62
C PRO A 30 -16.61 22.85 -10.25
N CYS A 31 -15.83 22.44 -9.25
CA CYS A 31 -14.56 23.07 -8.96
C CYS A 31 -13.60 22.85 -10.14
N PRO A 32 -12.71 23.81 -10.42
CA PRO A 32 -11.63 23.56 -11.37
C PRO A 32 -10.78 22.41 -10.84
N GLY A 33 -10.35 21.48 -11.70
CA GLY A 33 -9.49 20.36 -11.32
C GLY A 33 -10.21 19.15 -10.71
N LYS A 34 -9.64 17.95 -10.94
CA LYS A 34 -10.26 16.66 -10.58
C LYS A 34 -10.36 16.42 -9.07
N TYR A 35 -9.37 16.92 -8.30
CA TYR A 35 -9.22 16.64 -6.87
C TYR A 35 -9.68 17.78 -5.96
N CYS A 36 -10.23 18.86 -6.51
CA CYS A 36 -10.75 19.97 -5.73
C CYS A 36 -12.19 19.69 -5.28
N GLY A 37 -12.58 20.23 -4.14
CA GLY A 37 -13.95 20.19 -3.65
C GLY A 37 -14.22 21.35 -2.71
N ARG A 38 -15.50 21.54 -2.38
CA ARG A 38 -15.94 22.53 -1.40
C ARG A 38 -16.30 21.84 -0.09
N ILE A 39 -16.01 22.50 1.01
CA ILE A 39 -16.45 22.08 2.35
C ILE A 39 -17.84 22.69 2.59
N LEU A 40 -18.76 21.87 3.10
CA LEU A 40 -20.09 22.31 3.51
C LEU A 40 -20.05 22.58 5.01
N ASP A 41 -20.36 23.80 5.42
CA ASP A 41 -20.54 24.14 6.84
C ASP A 41 -21.82 23.48 7.38
N GLU A 42 -21.92 23.32 8.70
CA GLU A 42 -23.10 22.76 9.40
C GLU A 42 -24.41 23.51 9.06
N ASN A 43 -24.31 24.78 8.66
CA ASN A 43 -25.42 25.62 8.23
C ASN A 43 -25.79 25.47 6.74
N GLY A 44 -25.18 24.52 6.02
CA GLY A 44 -25.34 24.34 4.58
C GLY A 44 -24.67 25.43 3.73
N LYS A 45 -23.82 26.27 4.33
CA LYS A 45 -23.04 27.26 3.59
C LYS A 45 -21.91 26.56 2.84
N ILE A 46 -21.76 26.96 1.58
CA ILE A 46 -20.79 26.36 0.67
C ILE A 46 -19.52 27.20 0.73
N GLY A 47 -18.43 26.59 1.18
CA GLY A 47 -17.11 27.22 1.18
C GLY A 47 -16.51 27.32 -0.23
N ASP A 48 -15.33 27.93 -0.30
CA ASP A 48 -14.57 28.04 -1.55
C ASP A 48 -14.03 26.68 -2.02
N CYS A 49 -13.69 26.57 -3.30
CA CYS A 49 -13.02 25.38 -3.83
C CYS A 49 -11.61 25.27 -3.25
N GLY A 50 -11.26 24.09 -2.74
CA GLY A 50 -9.93 23.83 -2.21
C GLY A 50 -9.64 22.33 -2.05
N ALA A 51 -8.60 22.02 -1.27
CA ALA A 51 -8.27 20.66 -0.88
C ALA A 51 -9.28 20.12 0.14
N CYS A 52 -9.74 18.88 -0.06
CA CYS A 52 -10.59 18.23 0.92
C CYS A 52 -9.77 17.75 2.14
N PRO A 53 -10.39 17.73 3.33
CA PRO A 53 -9.73 17.25 4.54
C PRO A 53 -9.41 15.75 4.46
N ARG A 54 -8.46 15.30 5.29
CA ARG A 54 -8.04 13.89 5.31
C ARG A 54 -9.21 12.95 5.63
N GLY A 55 -9.36 11.90 4.84
CA GLY A 55 -10.47 10.96 4.93
C GLY A 55 -11.71 11.35 4.12
N TYR A 56 -11.62 12.42 3.31
CA TYR A 56 -12.64 12.84 2.37
C TYR A 56 -12.11 12.67 0.94
N GLY A 57 -13.00 12.29 0.03
CA GLY A 57 -12.81 12.40 -1.41
C GLY A 57 -13.56 13.61 -1.97
N THR A 58 -13.61 13.73 -3.29
CA THR A 58 -14.42 14.76 -3.98
C THR A 58 -15.30 14.14 -5.05
N ASN A 59 -16.50 14.68 -5.24
CA ASN A 59 -17.36 14.40 -6.38
C ASN A 59 -17.24 15.49 -7.48
N GLY A 60 -16.15 16.28 -7.46
CA GLY A 60 -15.89 17.40 -8.37
C GLY A 60 -16.59 18.71 -7.97
N THR A 61 -17.58 18.67 -7.09
CA THR A 61 -18.28 19.86 -6.57
C THR A 61 -18.07 20.07 -5.08
N VAL A 62 -18.19 18.99 -4.29
CA VAL A 62 -18.14 18.99 -2.83
C VAL A 62 -17.23 17.86 -2.31
N CYS A 63 -16.66 18.08 -1.13
CA CYS A 63 -15.92 17.06 -0.40
C CYS A 63 -16.89 16.08 0.26
N VAL A 64 -16.64 14.78 0.07
CA VAL A 64 -17.50 13.69 0.58
C VAL A 64 -16.66 12.79 1.46
N GLU A 65 -17.14 12.49 2.67
CA GLU A 65 -16.43 11.60 3.58
C GLU A 65 -16.38 10.18 2.99
N CYS A 66 -15.21 9.55 3.07
CA CYS A 66 -15.07 8.18 2.63
C CYS A 66 -15.74 7.26 3.64
N SER A 67 -16.65 6.41 3.16
CA SER A 67 -17.45 5.49 3.98
C SER A 67 -17.34 4.04 3.53
N SER A 68 -16.57 3.77 2.47
CA SER A 68 -16.38 2.43 1.93
C SER A 68 -15.32 1.66 2.73
N SER A 69 -15.35 0.33 2.64
CA SER A 69 -14.30 -0.55 3.16
C SER A 69 -13.27 -0.88 2.08
N PRO A 70 -12.00 -1.19 2.42
CA PRO A 70 -11.01 -1.60 1.45
C PRO A 70 -11.39 -2.91 0.76
N ASP A 71 -11.13 -3.00 -0.53
CA ASP A 71 -11.32 -4.22 -1.30
C ASP A 71 -10.27 -5.27 -0.89
N LEU A 72 -10.47 -6.55 -1.27
CA LEU A 72 -9.47 -7.60 -1.02
C LEU A 72 -8.09 -7.24 -1.57
N TYR A 73 -8.06 -6.55 -2.72
CA TYR A 73 -6.83 -6.07 -3.33
C TYR A 73 -6.05 -5.08 -2.44
N ASP A 74 -6.78 -4.19 -1.77
CA ASP A 74 -6.21 -3.19 -0.88
C ASP A 74 -5.60 -3.84 0.36
N TRP A 75 -6.32 -4.82 0.94
CA TRP A 75 -5.81 -5.61 2.06
C TRP A 75 -4.56 -6.41 1.70
N LEU A 76 -4.55 -7.02 0.51
CA LEU A 76 -3.36 -7.69 0.00
C LEU A 76 -2.23 -6.66 -0.16
N TYR A 77 -2.45 -5.52 -0.80
CA TYR A 77 -1.43 -4.48 -0.89
C TYR A 77 -0.82 -4.08 0.47
N LEU A 78 -1.63 -3.85 1.50
CA LEU A 78 -1.14 -3.54 2.85
C LEU A 78 -0.32 -4.70 3.43
N GLY A 79 -0.79 -5.93 3.24
CA GLY A 79 -0.05 -7.13 3.62
C GLY A 79 1.29 -7.27 2.89
N PHE A 80 1.34 -6.90 1.61
CA PHE A 80 2.57 -6.91 0.80
C PHE A 80 3.60 -5.93 1.36
N MET A 81 3.17 -4.70 1.69
CA MET A 81 4.07 -3.69 2.27
C MET A 81 4.62 -4.12 3.64
N ALA A 82 3.78 -4.73 4.47
CA ALA A 82 4.21 -5.29 5.76
C ALA A 82 5.17 -6.47 5.60
N PHE A 83 4.86 -7.39 4.68
CA PHE A 83 5.69 -8.57 4.42
C PHE A 83 7.05 -8.19 3.81
N LEU A 84 7.08 -7.20 2.92
CA LEU A 84 8.31 -6.66 2.35
C LEU A 84 9.24 -6.13 3.44
N SER A 85 8.71 -5.33 4.37
CA SER A 85 9.45 -4.84 5.55
C SER A 85 10.02 -5.97 6.39
N LEU A 86 9.21 -6.99 6.68
CA LEU A 86 9.62 -8.16 7.45
C LEU A 86 10.74 -8.96 6.75
N ILE A 87 10.65 -9.15 5.43
CA ILE A 87 11.72 -9.81 4.65
C ILE A 87 13.04 -9.04 4.79
N PHE A 88 13.02 -7.71 4.66
CA PHE A 88 14.22 -6.90 4.83
C PHE A 88 14.79 -7.04 6.24
N HIS A 89 13.95 -7.04 7.27
CA HIS A 89 14.40 -7.32 8.64
C HIS A 89 15.11 -8.66 8.74
N TRP A 90 14.49 -9.75 8.27
CA TRP A 90 15.09 -11.08 8.34
C TRP A 90 16.38 -11.18 7.51
N PHE A 91 16.41 -10.57 6.32
CA PHE A 91 17.60 -10.51 5.48
C PHE A 91 18.77 -9.86 6.21
N PHE A 92 18.57 -8.67 6.80
CA PHE A 92 19.65 -7.98 7.52
C PHE A 92 20.02 -8.66 8.84
N ILE A 93 19.07 -9.33 9.51
CA ILE A 93 19.39 -10.15 10.70
C ILE A 93 20.31 -11.31 10.30
N ASP A 94 19.97 -12.07 9.26
CA ASP A 94 20.79 -13.19 8.79
C ASP A 94 22.15 -12.73 8.27
N PHE A 95 22.19 -11.59 7.57
CA PHE A 95 23.42 -11.02 7.01
C PHE A 95 24.42 -10.55 8.08
N PHE A 96 23.94 -9.92 9.17
CA PHE A 96 24.81 -9.34 10.20
C PHE A 96 25.02 -10.23 11.43
N ALA A 97 24.12 -11.15 11.74
CA ALA A 97 24.33 -12.07 12.84
C ALA A 97 25.53 -12.98 12.52
N LYS A 98 26.38 -13.25 13.51
CA LYS A 98 27.60 -14.09 13.37
C LYS A 98 27.32 -15.58 13.13
N ARG A 99 26.21 -15.91 12.45
CA ARG A 99 25.74 -17.27 12.13
C ARG A 99 25.35 -18.11 13.34
N GLU A 100 25.19 -17.49 14.51
CA GLU A 100 24.65 -18.14 15.70
C GLU A 100 23.14 -18.35 15.54
N ARG A 101 22.71 -19.62 15.44
CA ARG A 101 21.31 -19.98 15.20
C ARG A 101 20.34 -19.46 16.26
N LYS A 102 20.76 -19.45 17.53
CA LYS A 102 19.93 -18.95 18.65
C LYS A 102 19.65 -17.45 18.48
N THR A 103 20.69 -16.67 18.23
CA THR A 103 20.60 -15.22 18.03
C THR A 103 19.75 -14.86 16.81
N ILE A 104 19.97 -15.54 15.67
CA ILE A 104 19.16 -15.35 14.45
C ILE A 104 17.68 -15.63 14.74
N PHE A 105 17.39 -16.73 15.44
CA PHE A 105 16.01 -17.10 15.77
C PHE A 105 15.35 -16.08 16.70
N VAL A 106 16.03 -15.68 17.78
CA VAL A 106 15.48 -14.73 18.76
C VAL A 106 15.24 -13.36 18.12
N LEU A 107 16.21 -12.82 17.38
CA LEU A 107 16.06 -11.53 16.68
C LEU A 107 15.03 -11.61 15.55
N GLY A 108 14.97 -12.73 14.82
CA GLY A 108 13.98 -12.96 13.78
C GLY A 108 12.56 -13.02 14.32
N LEU A 109 12.37 -13.66 15.48
CA LEU A 109 11.09 -13.71 16.18
C LEU A 109 10.70 -12.33 16.74
N SER A 110 11.65 -11.59 17.32
CA SER A 110 11.44 -10.20 17.75
C SER A 110 10.98 -9.33 16.58
N ALA A 111 11.64 -9.44 15.43
CA ALA A 111 11.24 -8.69 14.24
C ALA A 111 9.83 -9.04 13.77
N PHE A 112 9.46 -10.32 13.78
CA PHE A 112 8.12 -10.75 13.44
C PHE A 112 7.08 -10.15 14.39
N VAL A 113 7.29 -10.24 15.71
CA VAL A 113 6.37 -9.70 16.71
C VAL A 113 6.26 -8.18 16.61
N GLU A 114 7.37 -7.47 16.46
CA GLU A 114 7.40 -6.01 16.27
C GLU A 114 6.62 -5.60 15.00
N SER A 115 6.81 -6.30 13.88
CA SER A 115 6.08 -6.03 12.64
C SER A 115 4.58 -6.31 12.77
N VAL A 116 4.18 -7.38 13.46
CA VAL A 116 2.76 -7.69 13.71
C VAL A 116 2.13 -6.63 14.61
N LEU A 117 2.81 -6.24 15.69
CA LEU A 117 2.35 -5.17 16.59
C LEU A 117 2.25 -3.82 15.85
N ALA A 118 3.22 -3.48 15.00
CA ALA A 118 3.16 -2.27 14.18
C ALA A 118 1.95 -2.28 13.23
N ALA A 119 1.65 -3.42 12.61
CA ALA A 119 0.47 -3.56 11.75
C ALA A 119 -0.83 -3.38 12.54
N ILE A 120 -0.97 -4.03 13.70
CA ILE A 120 -2.13 -3.90 14.58
C ILE A 120 -2.30 -2.45 15.04
N PHE A 121 -1.24 -1.81 15.53
CA PHE A 121 -1.30 -0.41 15.96
C PHE A 121 -1.60 0.55 14.81
N SER A 122 -1.13 0.27 13.58
CA SER A 122 -1.46 1.08 12.40
C SER A 122 -2.95 1.02 12.07
N LEU A 123 -3.57 -0.15 12.22
CA LEU A 123 -5.02 -0.33 12.05
C LEU A 123 -5.78 0.44 13.15
N LEU A 124 -5.41 0.23 14.42
CA LEU A 124 -6.08 0.87 15.56
C LEU A 124 -5.96 2.40 15.56
N ALA A 125 -4.88 2.95 15.01
CA ALA A 125 -4.68 4.39 14.88
C ALA A 125 -5.37 5.01 13.65
N SER A 126 -5.75 4.18 12.67
CA SER A 126 -6.46 4.61 11.46
C SER A 126 -7.97 4.72 11.73
N LYS A 127 -8.71 5.46 10.89
CA LYS A 127 -10.17 5.53 11.03
C LYS A 127 -10.84 4.19 10.63
N PRO A 128 -11.82 3.69 11.39
CA PRO A 128 -12.29 4.18 12.70
C PRO A 128 -11.31 3.80 13.83
N GLN A 129 -10.98 4.78 14.68
CA GLN A 129 -9.98 4.60 15.73
C GLN A 129 -10.40 3.53 16.75
N GLY A 130 -9.46 2.68 17.15
CA GLY A 130 -9.69 1.62 18.12
C GLY A 130 -10.32 0.35 17.56
N MET A 131 -10.61 0.28 16.26
CA MET A 131 -11.14 -0.92 15.59
C MET A 131 -10.09 -1.52 14.64
N LEU A 132 -10.22 -2.82 14.34
CA LEU A 132 -9.38 -3.51 13.34
C LEU A 132 -9.99 -3.46 11.93
N THR A 133 -11.00 -2.62 11.73
CA THR A 133 -11.60 -2.32 10.44
C THR A 133 -11.01 -1.04 9.88
N LEU A 134 -11.07 -0.87 8.56
CA LEU A 134 -10.58 0.34 7.91
C LEU A 134 -11.70 0.95 7.07
N THR A 135 -11.73 2.27 7.06
CA THR A 135 -12.53 3.05 6.11
C THR A 135 -11.62 3.62 5.03
N SER A 136 -11.99 3.44 3.76
CA SER A 136 -11.19 3.83 2.61
C SER A 136 -11.99 4.54 1.52
N CYS A 137 -11.27 5.34 0.74
CA CYS A 137 -11.70 5.89 -0.53
C CYS A 137 -11.27 4.92 -1.64
N LYS A 138 -12.14 4.71 -2.63
CA LYS A 138 -11.83 3.81 -3.75
C LYS A 138 -10.81 4.45 -4.70
N SER A 139 -9.64 3.83 -4.85
CA SER A 139 -8.65 4.20 -5.87
C SER A 139 -9.14 3.77 -7.25
N GLN A 140 -9.21 4.70 -8.21
CA GLN A 140 -9.64 4.39 -9.57
C GLN A 140 -8.46 4.48 -10.56
N TRP A 141 -7.59 5.46 -10.39
CA TRP A 141 -6.54 5.78 -11.34
C TRP A 141 -5.20 5.97 -10.63
N ILE A 142 -4.10 5.73 -11.36
CA ILE A 142 -2.75 6.03 -10.86
C ILE A 142 -2.56 7.51 -10.53
N ALA A 143 -3.29 8.41 -11.19
CA ALA A 143 -3.32 9.83 -10.88
C ALA A 143 -3.77 10.13 -9.44
N ASP A 144 -4.61 9.27 -8.85
CA ASP A 144 -5.16 9.46 -7.50
C ASP A 144 -4.06 9.35 -6.42
N TRP A 145 -2.94 8.68 -6.74
CA TRP A 145 -1.75 8.62 -5.88
C TRP A 145 -0.86 9.88 -5.96
N TYR A 146 -1.02 10.69 -7.01
CA TYR A 146 -0.15 11.82 -7.30
C TYR A 146 -0.94 13.11 -7.55
N THR A 147 -1.90 13.40 -6.67
CA THR A 147 -2.80 14.56 -6.78
C THR A 147 -2.07 15.90 -6.89
N ILE A 148 -0.83 15.98 -6.39
CA ILE A 148 0.05 17.16 -6.49
C ILE A 148 0.30 17.61 -7.93
N PHE A 149 0.34 16.69 -8.90
CA PHE A 149 0.55 17.02 -10.31
C PHE A 149 -0.71 17.51 -11.03
N PHE A 150 -1.86 17.43 -10.38
CA PHE A 150 -3.17 17.76 -10.96
C PHE A 150 -3.82 19.00 -10.31
N ASN A 151 -3.01 19.87 -9.69
CA ASN A 151 -3.44 21.17 -9.19
C ASN A 151 -3.78 22.12 -10.37
N PRO A 152 -5.02 22.64 -10.47
CA PRO A 152 -5.43 23.47 -11.60
C PRO A 152 -4.96 24.93 -11.47
N LYS A 153 -4.88 25.63 -12.60
CA LYS A 153 -4.63 27.07 -12.69
C LYS A 153 -5.77 27.76 -13.45
N PRO A 154 -6.93 27.98 -12.81
CA PRO A 154 -8.12 28.49 -13.50
C PRO A 154 -7.89 29.86 -14.16
N ASP A 155 -7.13 30.74 -13.50
CA ASP A 155 -6.83 32.09 -14.01
C ASP A 155 -5.47 32.18 -14.72
N TYR A 156 -4.83 31.05 -15.03
CA TYR A 156 -3.45 30.92 -15.56
C TYR A 156 -2.32 31.52 -14.69
N VAL A 157 -2.66 32.33 -13.69
CA VAL A 157 -1.74 32.99 -12.75
C VAL A 157 -1.69 32.23 -11.44
N ASN A 158 -2.84 32.07 -10.77
CA ASN A 158 -2.94 31.46 -9.44
C ASN A 158 -3.13 29.95 -9.54
N THR A 159 -2.39 29.19 -8.73
CA THR A 159 -2.54 27.74 -8.62
C THR A 159 -3.44 27.42 -7.45
N LEU A 160 -4.53 26.70 -7.69
CA LEU A 160 -5.37 26.20 -6.62
C LEU A 160 -4.79 24.89 -6.10
N HIS A 161 -4.37 24.87 -4.84
CA HIS A 161 -3.78 23.68 -4.23
C HIS A 161 -4.88 22.75 -3.71
N CYS A 162 -5.12 21.67 -4.45
CA CYS A 162 -6.09 20.62 -4.13
C CYS A 162 -5.43 19.28 -3.87
N THR A 163 -4.18 19.32 -3.39
CA THR A 163 -3.42 18.12 -3.05
C THR A 163 -4.01 17.49 -1.81
N GLN A 164 -4.49 16.27 -1.97
CA GLN A 164 -5.10 15.48 -0.92
C GLN A 164 -4.78 13.99 -1.09
N GLU A 165 -5.00 13.21 -0.03
CA GLU A 165 -4.89 11.75 -0.07
C GLU A 165 -6.16 11.15 -0.70
N ALA A 166 -6.27 11.19 -2.03
CA ALA A 166 -7.45 10.64 -2.73
C ALA A 166 -7.60 9.11 -2.56
N VAL A 167 -6.49 8.42 -2.26
CA VAL A 167 -6.43 6.97 -1.99
C VAL A 167 -6.43 6.65 -0.49
N TYR A 168 -7.04 7.50 0.33
CA TYR A 168 -7.05 7.32 1.78
C TYR A 168 -7.62 5.94 2.18
N PRO A 169 -7.01 5.23 3.14
CA PRO A 169 -5.80 5.56 3.90
C PRO A 169 -4.54 4.86 3.33
N LEU A 170 -4.59 4.31 2.11
CA LEU A 170 -3.56 3.40 1.58
C LEU A 170 -2.17 4.01 1.50
N TYR A 171 -2.10 5.32 1.30
CA TYR A 171 -0.83 6.03 1.30
C TYR A 171 -0.31 6.22 2.73
N THR A 172 -1.12 6.81 3.61
CA THR A 172 -0.65 7.21 4.95
C THR A 172 -0.51 6.04 5.91
N ILE A 173 -1.35 5.01 5.81
CA ILE A 173 -1.29 3.87 6.75
C ILE A 173 0.03 3.08 6.62
N VAL A 174 0.58 3.00 5.41
CA VAL A 174 1.88 2.35 5.17
C VAL A 174 3.02 3.16 5.79
N LEU A 175 2.98 4.50 5.68
CA LEU A 175 3.96 5.37 6.34
C LEU A 175 3.86 5.29 7.86
N LEU A 176 2.63 5.25 8.39
CA LEU A 176 2.36 5.06 9.81
C LEU A 176 2.92 3.71 10.30
N TYR A 177 2.73 2.65 9.51
CA TYR A 177 3.29 1.33 9.79
C TYR A 177 4.81 1.35 9.86
N PHE A 178 5.50 2.01 8.94
CA PHE A 178 6.96 2.13 9.00
C PHE A 178 7.41 2.95 10.21
N ALA A 179 6.72 4.04 10.54
CA ALA A 179 7.02 4.84 11.73
C ALA A 179 6.85 4.04 13.03
N LEU A 180 5.76 3.28 13.15
CA LEU A 180 5.52 2.39 14.28
C LEU A 180 6.54 1.25 14.32
N SER A 181 6.94 0.71 13.17
CA SER A 181 7.98 -0.31 13.10
C SER A 181 9.31 0.21 13.65
N VAL A 182 9.70 1.44 13.31
CA VAL A 182 10.89 2.11 13.88
C VAL A 182 10.73 2.33 15.38
N GLY A 183 9.55 2.81 15.82
CA GLY A 183 9.27 3.01 17.25
C GLY A 183 9.41 1.73 18.07
N LEU A 184 8.76 0.65 17.63
CA LEU A 184 8.83 -0.65 18.32
C LEU A 184 10.23 -1.27 18.26
N LEU A 185 10.94 -1.09 17.13
CA LEU A 185 12.34 -1.48 16.99
C LEU A 185 13.20 -0.81 18.07
N PHE A 186 13.06 0.49 18.30
CA PHE A 186 13.80 1.21 19.34
C PHE A 186 13.45 0.76 20.75
N LEU A 187 12.18 0.45 21.01
CA LEU A 187 11.71 0.05 22.33
C LEU A 187 12.15 -1.36 22.72
N PHE A 188 11.98 -2.34 21.83
CA PHE A 188 12.13 -3.75 22.17
C PHE A 188 13.48 -4.34 21.74
N ARG A 189 13.97 -4.03 20.54
CA ARG A 189 15.11 -4.75 19.97
C ARG A 189 16.44 -4.54 20.71
N PRO A 190 16.78 -3.35 21.24
CA PRO A 190 17.96 -3.17 22.10
C PRO A 190 17.91 -4.00 23.38
N ILE A 191 16.75 -4.07 24.03
CA ILE A 191 16.54 -4.84 25.27
C ILE A 191 16.77 -6.32 24.99
N ILE A 192 16.12 -6.84 23.93
CA ILE A 192 16.24 -8.25 23.53
C ILE A 192 17.68 -8.58 23.12
N SER A 193 18.32 -7.69 22.35
CA SER A 193 19.71 -7.90 21.92
C SER A 193 20.69 -7.91 23.10
N HIS A 194 20.47 -7.08 24.13
CA HIS A 194 21.34 -7.02 25.28
C HIS A 194 21.13 -8.22 26.22
N GLN A 195 19.88 -8.60 26.47
CA GLN A 195 19.56 -9.66 27.42
C GLN A 195 19.75 -11.07 26.88
N PHE A 196 19.46 -11.30 25.59
CA PHE A 196 19.40 -12.67 25.03
C PHE A 196 20.47 -12.97 23.97
N CYS A 197 21.16 -11.95 23.47
CA CYS A 197 22.06 -12.05 22.30
C CYS A 197 23.44 -11.41 22.52
N ASP A 198 23.87 -11.16 23.76
CA ASP A 198 25.17 -10.59 24.14
C ASP A 198 25.58 -9.34 23.32
N GLY A 199 24.60 -8.51 22.93
CA GLY A 199 24.81 -7.30 22.14
C GLY A 199 25.10 -7.51 20.65
N GLN A 200 25.01 -8.73 20.11
CA GLN A 200 25.29 -9.05 18.71
C GLN A 200 24.27 -8.45 17.70
N GLY A 201 23.11 -7.96 18.16
CA GLY A 201 22.04 -7.42 17.30
C GLY A 201 22.22 -5.97 16.85
N ARG A 202 23.25 -5.24 17.34
CA ARG A 202 23.44 -3.80 17.07
C ARG A 202 23.48 -3.46 15.57
N ALA A 203 24.25 -4.22 14.77
CA ALA A 203 24.37 -3.98 13.34
C ALA A 203 23.03 -4.14 12.59
N SER A 204 22.22 -5.12 12.98
CA SER A 204 20.89 -5.34 12.41
C SER A 204 19.92 -4.19 12.77
N ILE A 205 20.02 -3.64 14.00
CA ILE A 205 19.25 -2.46 14.42
C ILE A 205 19.62 -1.26 13.54
N TYR A 206 20.92 -0.97 13.38
CA TYR A 206 21.35 0.14 12.52
C TYR A 206 20.89 -0.04 11.07
N ALA A 207 20.98 -1.25 10.51
CA ALA A 207 20.48 -1.53 9.17
C ALA A 207 18.98 -1.20 9.04
N ALA A 208 18.19 -1.56 10.05
CA ALA A 208 16.76 -1.23 10.10
C ALA A 208 16.47 0.27 10.16
N LEU A 209 17.30 1.04 10.87
CA LEU A 209 17.20 2.50 10.90
C LEU A 209 17.50 3.17 9.56
N TYR A 210 18.22 2.51 8.66
CA TYR A 210 18.44 3.00 7.30
C TYR A 210 17.39 2.50 6.32
N PHE A 211 17.07 1.20 6.33
CA PHE A 211 16.19 0.65 5.31
C PHE A 211 14.72 1.05 5.50
N LEU A 212 14.22 1.20 6.74
CA LEU A 212 12.82 1.57 6.98
C LEU A 212 12.49 2.99 6.45
N PRO A 213 13.30 4.04 6.74
CA PRO A 213 13.12 5.34 6.09
C PRO A 213 13.30 5.27 4.57
N SER A 214 14.22 4.44 4.07
CA SER A 214 14.40 4.26 2.63
C SER A 214 13.15 3.68 1.97
N LEU A 215 12.52 2.67 2.59
CA LEU A 215 11.23 2.13 2.15
C LEU A 215 10.11 3.16 2.20
N ALA A 216 10.10 4.02 3.23
CA ALA A 216 9.14 5.11 3.33
C ALA A 216 9.30 6.13 2.20
N VAL A 217 10.53 6.50 1.84
CA VAL A 217 10.82 7.38 0.69
C VAL A 217 10.40 6.73 -0.62
N VAL A 218 10.74 5.46 -0.82
CA VAL A 218 10.34 4.70 -2.01
C VAL A 218 8.81 4.64 -2.12
N HIS A 219 8.09 4.38 -1.03
CA HIS A 219 6.62 4.40 -1.01
C HIS A 219 6.05 5.80 -1.25
N ALA A 220 6.65 6.84 -0.69
CA ALA A 220 6.20 8.21 -0.90
C ALA A 220 6.30 8.64 -2.37
N LEU A 221 7.36 8.21 -3.06
CA LEU A 221 7.61 8.58 -4.46
C LEU A 221 6.93 7.63 -5.46
N LEU A 222 6.89 6.33 -5.16
CA LEU A 222 6.47 5.27 -6.09
C LEU A 222 5.25 4.50 -5.60
N GLY A 223 4.56 4.94 -4.54
CA GLY A 223 3.46 4.21 -3.90
C GLY A 223 2.38 3.76 -4.88
N GLY A 224 1.96 4.64 -5.80
CA GLY A 224 1.01 4.27 -6.85
C GLY A 224 1.55 3.23 -7.82
N LEU A 225 2.83 3.34 -8.20
CA LEU A 225 3.46 2.34 -9.07
C LEU A 225 3.57 0.98 -8.38
N ILE A 226 3.94 0.97 -7.10
CA ILE A 226 3.99 -0.25 -6.28
C ILE A 226 2.60 -0.86 -6.15
N TYR A 227 1.59 -0.04 -5.85
CA TYR A 227 0.21 -0.49 -5.70
C TYR A 227 -0.32 -1.20 -6.95
N TYR A 228 -0.07 -0.69 -8.16
CA TYR A 228 -0.53 -1.37 -9.38
C TYR A 228 0.39 -2.53 -9.84
N SER A 229 1.66 -2.56 -9.42
CA SER A 229 2.64 -3.55 -9.88
C SER A 229 2.90 -4.71 -8.91
N TYR A 230 2.58 -4.58 -7.61
CA TYR A 230 2.93 -5.59 -6.60
C TYR A 230 2.43 -7.01 -6.90
N PRO A 231 1.24 -7.25 -7.50
CA PRO A 231 0.79 -8.61 -7.79
C PRO A 231 1.71 -9.28 -8.81
N TYR A 232 2.04 -8.55 -9.88
CA TYR A 232 2.91 -9.02 -10.95
C TYR A 232 4.35 -9.16 -10.49
N ALA A 233 4.85 -8.20 -9.69
CA ALA A 233 6.16 -8.28 -9.07
C ALA A 233 6.27 -9.54 -8.19
N THR A 234 5.25 -9.83 -7.38
CA THR A 234 5.22 -11.03 -6.53
C THR A 234 5.23 -12.31 -7.37
N LEU A 235 4.43 -12.37 -8.46
CA LEU A 235 4.43 -13.50 -9.38
C LEU A 235 5.80 -13.74 -10.01
N VAL A 236 6.42 -12.70 -10.59
CA VAL A 236 7.72 -12.83 -11.25
C VAL A 236 8.81 -13.22 -10.25
N ILE A 237 8.88 -12.53 -9.11
CA ILE A 237 9.87 -12.81 -8.06
C ILE A 237 9.72 -14.24 -7.55
N SER A 238 8.49 -14.71 -7.29
CA SER A 238 8.26 -16.07 -6.79
C SER A 238 8.70 -17.15 -7.78
N VAL A 239 8.53 -16.95 -9.10
CA VAL A 239 9.00 -17.88 -10.14
C VAL A 239 10.53 -17.90 -10.16
N LEU A 240 11.17 -16.73 -10.22
CA LEU A 240 12.62 -16.60 -10.26
C LEU A 240 13.28 -17.14 -8.99
N SER A 241 12.72 -16.83 -7.82
CA SER A 241 13.25 -17.32 -6.55
C SER A 241 13.06 -18.82 -6.38
N THR A 242 11.97 -19.40 -6.90
CA THR A 242 11.80 -20.86 -6.95
C THR A 242 12.87 -21.51 -7.83
N ALA A 243 13.09 -20.99 -9.04
CA ALA A 243 14.10 -21.52 -9.96
C ALA A 243 15.51 -21.44 -9.37
N THR A 244 15.87 -20.30 -8.77
CA THR A 244 17.20 -20.13 -8.14
C THR A 244 17.40 -21.07 -6.95
N VAL A 245 16.39 -21.29 -6.11
CA VAL A 245 16.45 -22.25 -5.00
C VAL A 245 16.65 -23.67 -5.50
N LEU A 246 15.90 -24.10 -6.53
CA LEU A 246 16.01 -25.45 -7.08
C LEU A 246 17.39 -25.68 -7.72
N ALA A 247 17.87 -24.71 -8.50
CA ALA A 247 19.18 -24.77 -9.14
C ALA A 247 20.33 -24.79 -8.13
N LYS A 248 20.32 -23.90 -7.13
CA LYS A 248 21.38 -23.80 -6.12
C LYS A 248 21.48 -25.08 -5.27
N ASN A 249 20.35 -25.73 -4.99
CA ASN A 249 20.31 -26.97 -4.22
C ASN A 249 20.44 -28.23 -5.08
N LYS A 250 20.65 -28.10 -6.41
CA LYS A 250 20.80 -29.21 -7.37
C LYS A 250 19.66 -30.24 -7.27
N ILE A 251 18.43 -29.77 -7.13
CA ILE A 251 17.25 -30.64 -6.99
C ILE A 251 16.79 -31.06 -8.38
N THR A 252 16.95 -32.34 -8.73
CA THR A 252 16.63 -32.88 -10.06
C THR A 252 15.36 -33.73 -10.06
N HIS A 253 14.98 -34.30 -8.91
CA HIS A 253 13.81 -35.16 -8.79
C HIS A 253 12.93 -34.78 -7.60
N ILE A 254 11.62 -35.00 -7.73
CA ILE A 254 10.65 -34.70 -6.65
C ILE A 254 10.95 -35.48 -5.36
N ARG A 255 11.51 -36.69 -5.48
CA ARG A 255 11.92 -37.50 -4.32
C ARG A 255 12.99 -36.80 -3.48
N GLN A 256 13.91 -36.07 -4.10
CA GLN A 256 14.93 -35.29 -3.39
C GLN A 256 14.34 -34.08 -2.69
N LEU A 257 13.33 -33.45 -3.30
CA LEU A 257 12.60 -32.35 -2.70
C LEU A 257 11.87 -32.80 -1.42
N VAL A 258 11.10 -33.88 -1.49
CA VAL A 258 10.27 -34.38 -0.37
C VAL A 258 11.12 -34.97 0.76
N ARG A 259 12.32 -35.49 0.48
CA ARG A 259 13.18 -36.13 1.48
C ARG A 259 13.71 -35.16 2.54
N SER A 260 13.85 -33.87 2.22
CA SER A 260 14.41 -32.86 3.13
C SER A 260 13.32 -31.92 3.64
N LYS A 261 13.07 -31.96 4.96
CA LYS A 261 12.15 -31.03 5.63
C LYS A 261 12.45 -29.57 5.28
N ARG A 262 13.74 -29.20 5.17
CA ARG A 262 14.17 -27.85 4.80
C ARG A 262 13.73 -27.46 3.40
N HIS A 263 13.91 -28.34 2.40
CA HIS A 263 13.54 -28.02 1.02
C HIS A 263 12.03 -27.90 0.87
N VAL A 264 11.27 -28.76 1.54
CA VAL A 264 9.80 -28.68 1.57
C VAL A 264 9.35 -27.33 2.14
N VAL A 265 9.88 -26.89 3.28
CA VAL A 265 9.52 -25.59 3.87
C VAL A 265 9.84 -24.42 2.93
N ILE A 266 11.00 -24.45 2.28
CA ILE A 266 11.38 -23.37 1.34
C ILE A 266 10.42 -23.35 0.15
N ILE A 267 10.14 -24.48 -0.49
CA ILE A 267 9.24 -24.53 -1.65
C ILE A 267 7.80 -24.18 -1.26
N MET A 268 7.32 -24.62 -0.10
CA MET A 268 6.00 -24.22 0.40
C MET A 268 5.89 -22.71 0.57
N THR A 269 6.94 -22.06 1.09
CA THR A 269 6.97 -20.59 1.23
C THR A 269 6.87 -19.90 -0.13
N HIS A 270 7.57 -20.43 -1.14
CA HIS A 270 7.53 -19.92 -2.50
C HIS A 270 6.17 -20.12 -3.17
N TRP A 271 5.55 -21.27 -2.95
CA TRP A 271 4.20 -21.56 -3.43
C TRP A 271 3.16 -20.64 -2.79
N LEU A 272 3.27 -20.36 -1.49
CA LEU A 272 2.42 -19.39 -0.81
C LEU A 272 2.60 -17.99 -1.40
N ALA A 273 3.83 -17.55 -1.66
CA ALA A 273 4.10 -16.28 -2.33
C ALA A 273 3.52 -16.24 -3.75
N HIS A 274 3.63 -17.33 -4.52
CA HIS A 274 3.07 -17.40 -5.87
C HIS A 274 1.53 -17.38 -5.84
N ALA A 275 0.91 -18.17 -4.95
CA ALA A 275 -0.53 -18.17 -4.72
C ALA A 275 -1.06 -16.80 -4.29
N TYR A 276 -0.31 -16.09 -3.45
CA TYR A 276 -0.61 -14.73 -3.02
C TYR A 276 -0.65 -13.77 -4.22
N GLY A 277 0.31 -13.86 -5.14
CA GLY A 277 0.32 -13.09 -6.39
C GLY A 277 -0.89 -13.39 -7.28
N ILE A 278 -1.26 -14.67 -7.44
CA ILE A 278 -2.44 -15.09 -8.22
C ILE A 278 -3.71 -14.54 -7.57
N LEU A 279 -3.83 -14.63 -6.24
CA LEU A 279 -4.95 -14.10 -5.49
C LEU A 279 -5.09 -12.59 -5.67
N ALA A 280 -3.97 -11.85 -5.61
CA ALA A 280 -3.95 -10.41 -5.80
C ALA A 280 -4.37 -9.98 -7.21
N VAL A 281 -3.94 -10.69 -8.26
CA VAL A 281 -4.36 -10.40 -9.64
C VAL A 281 -5.85 -10.71 -9.86
N THR A 282 -6.30 -11.88 -9.38
CA THR A 282 -7.64 -12.39 -9.71
C THR A 282 -8.74 -11.87 -8.80
N GLN A 283 -8.39 -11.46 -7.57
CA GLN A 283 -9.30 -11.04 -6.49
C GLN A 283 -10.45 -12.02 -6.22
N LEU A 284 -10.32 -13.26 -6.70
CA LEU A 284 -11.35 -14.30 -6.71
C LEU A 284 -12.76 -13.85 -7.20
N ARG A 285 -12.83 -12.82 -8.07
CA ARG A 285 -14.12 -12.26 -8.55
C ARG A 285 -15.03 -13.28 -9.24
N ASN A 286 -14.45 -14.21 -9.99
CA ASN A 286 -15.17 -15.30 -10.67
C ASN A 286 -14.59 -16.66 -10.26
N PRO A 287 -15.05 -17.26 -9.15
CA PRO A 287 -14.48 -18.51 -8.61
C PRO A 287 -14.39 -19.68 -9.62
N PRO A 288 -15.37 -19.91 -10.52
CA PRO A 288 -15.30 -21.03 -11.48
C PRO A 288 -14.11 -20.91 -12.46
N VAL A 289 -13.70 -19.69 -12.79
CA VAL A 289 -12.59 -19.44 -13.73
C VAL A 289 -11.28 -19.22 -12.98
N HIS A 290 -11.32 -18.51 -11.85
CA HIS A 290 -10.12 -18.12 -11.10
C HIS A 290 -9.62 -19.24 -10.17
N GLY A 291 -10.52 -20.09 -9.66
CA GLY A 291 -10.15 -21.23 -8.80
C GLY A 291 -9.14 -22.18 -9.46
N PRO A 292 -9.38 -22.65 -10.70
CA PRO A 292 -8.43 -23.49 -11.42
C PRO A 292 -7.03 -22.87 -11.59
N MET A 293 -6.91 -21.53 -11.64
CA MET A 293 -5.61 -20.87 -11.79
C MET A 293 -4.65 -21.14 -10.62
N PHE A 294 -5.14 -21.48 -9.43
CA PHE A 294 -4.28 -21.86 -8.31
C PHE A 294 -3.50 -23.15 -8.56
N THR A 295 -3.89 -23.99 -9.52
CA THR A 295 -3.07 -25.14 -9.94
C THR A 295 -1.73 -24.70 -10.55
N LEU A 296 -1.65 -23.47 -11.11
CA LEU A 296 -0.42 -22.89 -11.64
C LEU A 296 0.64 -22.64 -10.56
N VAL A 297 0.26 -22.70 -9.28
CA VAL A 297 1.21 -22.62 -8.15
C VAL A 297 2.33 -23.68 -8.28
N LEU A 298 1.99 -24.86 -8.80
CA LEU A 298 2.92 -25.97 -8.99
C LEU A 298 3.79 -25.82 -10.26
N ALA A 299 3.38 -24.98 -11.20
CA ALA A 299 3.98 -24.88 -12.52
C ALA A 299 5.49 -24.55 -12.48
N PRO A 300 6.00 -23.61 -11.65
CA PRO A 300 7.42 -23.30 -11.63
C PRO A 300 8.31 -24.49 -11.27
N VAL A 301 7.86 -25.32 -10.30
CA VAL A 301 8.61 -26.51 -9.87
C VAL A 301 8.56 -27.59 -10.93
N LEU A 302 7.37 -27.89 -11.46
CA LEU A 302 7.20 -28.92 -12.50
C LEU A 302 7.98 -28.55 -13.77
N PHE A 303 7.87 -27.30 -14.19
CA PHE A 303 8.60 -26.79 -15.35
C PHE A 303 10.11 -26.93 -15.16
N PHE A 304 10.64 -26.54 -14.00
CA PHE A 304 12.07 -26.71 -13.71
C PHE A 304 12.50 -28.19 -13.75
N LEU A 305 11.76 -29.09 -13.11
CA LEU A 305 12.10 -30.52 -13.07
C LEU A 305 12.07 -31.17 -14.46
N ILE A 306 11.12 -30.78 -15.31
CA ILE A 306 11.01 -31.29 -16.69
C ILE A 306 12.15 -30.75 -17.56
N THR A 307 12.52 -29.48 -17.39
CA THR A 307 13.49 -28.79 -18.26
C THR A 307 14.94 -28.94 -17.81
N HIS A 308 15.20 -29.36 -16.56
CA HIS A 308 16.55 -29.49 -16.00
C HIS A 308 17.45 -30.39 -16.86
N SER A 309 16.94 -31.53 -17.33
CA SER A 309 17.72 -32.46 -18.16
C SER A 309 18.25 -31.82 -19.45
N PHE A 310 17.52 -30.87 -20.03
CA PHE A 310 17.92 -30.18 -21.26
C PHE A 310 18.89 -29.02 -21.02
N THR A 311 19.01 -28.56 -19.78
CA THR A 311 19.77 -27.36 -19.39
C THR A 311 21.04 -27.67 -18.60
N GLU A 312 21.39 -28.96 -18.46
CA GLU A 312 22.62 -29.39 -17.79
C GLU A 312 23.87 -29.03 -18.61
N PRO A 313 24.74 -28.10 -18.13
CA PRO A 313 25.91 -27.65 -18.88
C PRO A 313 26.95 -28.75 -19.09
N ASN A 314 26.95 -29.79 -18.24
CA ASN A 314 27.88 -30.92 -18.36
C ASN A 314 27.61 -31.79 -19.59
N LYS A 315 26.42 -31.72 -20.21
CA LYS A 315 26.12 -32.44 -21.45
C LYS A 315 26.80 -31.82 -22.69
N PHE A 316 27.32 -30.61 -22.56
CA PHE A 316 27.94 -29.86 -23.67
C PHE A 316 29.47 -29.76 -23.55
N LYS A 317 30.07 -30.42 -22.55
CA LYS A 317 31.52 -30.57 -22.40
C LYS A 317 31.98 -31.89 -23.01
N THR A 318 31.95 -31.98 -24.34
CA THR A 318 32.70 -32.97 -25.12
C THR A 318 34.06 -32.40 -25.48
#